data_AF-A0A2I1H510-F1
#
_entry.id   AF-A0A2I1H510-F1
#
_cell.length_a   1.000
_cell.length_b   1.000
_cell.length_c   1.000
_cell.angle_alpha   90.00
_cell.angle_beta   90.00
_cell.angle_gamma   90.00
#
_symmetry.space_group_name_H-M   'P 1'
#
loop_
_entity.id
_entity.type
_entity.pdbx_description
1 polymer ?
#
loop_
_entity_poly.entity_id
_entity_poly.type
_entity_poly.pdbx_seq_one_letter_code
_entity_poly.pdbx_strand_id
1 'polypeptide(L)'
;MDVEEFLHIDDYLKGNEELTDDDIISMVKSNNSELEIDPNEGPLEVISTKGALGHLDDLISFFKYSSDVIDSNELNMLQKLRHRVLKSHINNSKQITLDNFVQTL
;
A
#
# COMPACT_ATOMS: atom_id res chain seq x y z
N MET A 1 -11.89 -3.95 -37.26
CA MET A 1 -11.95 -3.12 -36.04
C MET A 1 -10.74 -2.23 -36.13
N ASP A 2 -10.99 -0.94 -36.37
CA ASP A 2 -9.95 0.04 -36.59
C ASP A 2 -9.32 0.43 -35.25
N VAL A 3 -7.99 0.46 -35.18
CA VAL A 3 -7.26 0.69 -33.92
C VAL A 3 -7.33 2.17 -33.50
N GLU A 4 -7.65 3.03 -34.47
CA GLU A 4 -7.77 4.48 -34.32
C GLU A 4 -9.04 4.91 -33.57
N GLU A 5 -10.02 4.02 -33.37
CA GLU A 5 -11.26 4.33 -32.65
C GLU A 5 -11.12 4.25 -31.11
N PHE A 6 -10.04 3.64 -30.59
CA PHE A 6 -9.88 3.38 -29.14
C PHE A 6 -8.95 4.35 -28.41
N LEU A 7 -8.24 5.21 -29.12
CA LEU A 7 -7.32 6.20 -28.55
C LEU A 7 -7.66 7.58 -29.08
N HIS A 8 -8.83 8.10 -28.70
CA HIS A 8 -9.10 9.54 -28.78
C HIS A 8 -8.27 10.25 -27.69
N ILE A 9 -6.96 10.33 -27.92
CA ILE A 9 -6.11 11.24 -27.17
C ILE A 9 -6.52 12.63 -27.65
N ASP A 10 -7.14 13.39 -26.76
CA ASP A 10 -7.62 14.72 -27.05
C ASP A 10 -6.40 15.62 -27.35
N ASP A 11 -6.14 15.89 -28.64
CA ASP A 11 -5.02 16.74 -29.09
C ASP A 11 -5.11 18.15 -28.49
N TYR A 12 -6.26 18.53 -27.93
CA TYR A 12 -6.44 19.76 -27.14
C TYR A 12 -5.64 19.80 -25.84
N LEU A 13 -5.25 18.65 -25.27
CA LEU A 13 -4.38 18.57 -24.08
C LEU A 13 -2.89 18.59 -24.43
N LYS A 14 -2.54 18.72 -25.71
CA LYS A 14 -1.16 18.97 -26.13
C LYS A 14 -0.78 20.41 -25.78
N GLY A 15 -0.58 20.67 -24.48
CA GLY A 15 0.06 21.88 -24.01
C GLY A 15 1.44 21.99 -24.65
N ASN A 16 1.77 23.16 -25.20
CA ASN A 16 3.10 23.44 -25.75
C ASN A 16 4.14 23.69 -24.63
N GLU A 17 3.78 23.41 -23.38
CA GLU A 17 4.61 23.64 -22.22
C GLU A 17 5.41 22.36 -21.97
N GLU A 18 6.65 22.38 -22.44
CA GLU A 18 7.62 21.32 -22.20
C GLU A 18 7.94 21.32 -20.70
N LEU A 19 7.59 20.23 -20.02
CA LEU A 19 7.96 20.00 -18.63
C LEU A 19 9.49 20.07 -18.50
N THR A 20 9.99 21.03 -17.73
CA THR A 20 11.42 21.13 -17.48
C THR A 20 11.85 20.12 -16.42
N ASP A 21 13.14 19.79 -16.40
CA ASP A 21 13.71 18.92 -15.36
C ASP A 21 13.47 19.49 -13.95
N ASP A 22 13.44 20.82 -13.81
CA ASP A 22 13.13 21.49 -12.54
C ASP A 22 11.68 21.27 -12.10
N ASP A 23 10.73 21.27 -13.03
CA ASP A 23 9.32 20.95 -12.75
C ASP A 23 9.19 19.50 -12.27
N ILE A 24 9.88 18.57 -12.94
CA ILE A 24 9.89 17.15 -12.57
C ILE A 24 10.51 16.96 -11.18
N ILE A 25 11.64 17.61 -10.90
CA ILE A 25 12.31 17.55 -9.59
C ILE A 25 11.42 18.16 -8.51
N SER A 26 10.67 19.22 -8.80
CA SER A 26 9.75 19.86 -7.85
C SER A 26 8.58 18.94 -7.48
N MET A 27 7.98 18.25 -8.46
CA MET A 27 6.91 17.27 -8.23
C MET A 27 7.39 16.07 -7.43
N VAL A 28 8.64 15.62 -7.63
CA VAL A 28 9.21 14.51 -6.86
C VAL A 28 9.55 14.96 -5.43
N LYS A 29 10.05 16.19 -5.24
CA LYS A 29 10.37 16.73 -3.92
C LYS A 29 9.13 17.05 -3.08
N SER A 30 8.02 17.50 -3.68
CA SER A 30 6.78 17.83 -2.98
C SER A 30 6.03 16.60 -2.44
N ASN A 31 6.35 15.40 -2.92
CA ASN A 31 5.84 14.13 -2.39
C ASN A 31 6.49 13.73 -1.05
N ASN A 32 7.45 14.51 -0.56
CA ASN A 32 7.89 14.48 0.83
C ASN A 32 7.05 15.42 1.71
N SER A 33 5.80 15.71 1.33
CA SER A 33 4.83 16.15 2.32
C SER A 33 4.86 15.09 3.43
N GLU A 34 5.38 15.49 4.59
CA GLU A 34 5.05 14.80 5.84
C GLU A 34 3.55 14.56 5.76
N LEU A 35 3.15 13.28 5.82
CA LEU A 35 1.77 12.88 6.04
C LEU A 35 1.20 13.89 7.03
N GLU A 36 0.15 14.63 6.65
CA GLU A 36 -0.54 15.51 7.59
C GLU A 36 -1.15 14.61 8.67
N ILE A 37 -0.33 14.31 9.69
CA ILE A 37 -0.75 13.61 10.88
C ILE A 37 -1.61 14.62 11.63
N ASP A 38 -2.89 14.29 11.82
CA ASP A 38 -3.78 15.12 12.61
C ASP A 38 -3.11 15.37 13.99
N PRO A 39 -2.90 16.62 14.43
CA PRO A 39 -2.30 16.90 15.72
C PRO A 39 -3.12 16.37 16.91
N ASN A 40 -4.37 15.95 16.68
CA ASN A 40 -5.22 15.25 17.64
C ASN A 40 -5.09 13.72 17.58
N GLU A 41 -4.42 13.18 16.56
CA GLU A 41 -4.08 11.76 16.49
C GLU A 41 -2.98 11.52 17.53
N GLY A 42 -3.34 10.84 18.62
CA GLY A 42 -2.37 10.40 19.61
C GLY A 42 -1.26 9.56 18.97
N PRO A 43 -0.14 9.33 19.68
CA PRO A 43 0.97 8.56 19.12
C PRO A 43 0.47 7.22 18.56
N LEU A 44 0.71 7.01 17.27
CA LEU A 44 0.36 5.77 16.56
C LEU A 44 0.94 4.59 17.34
N GLU A 45 0.05 3.72 17.84
CA GLU A 45 0.49 2.52 18.54
C GLU A 45 1.29 1.63 17.59
N VAL A 46 2.56 1.40 17.94
CA VAL A 46 3.41 0.48 17.20
C VAL A 46 2.97 -0.95 17.51
N ILE A 47 2.16 -1.52 16.63
CA ILE A 47 1.70 -2.90 16.76
C ILE A 47 2.74 -3.89 16.22
N SER A 48 2.85 -5.05 16.88
CA SER A 48 3.67 -6.15 16.36
C SER A 48 3.05 -6.76 15.09
N THR A 49 3.86 -7.38 14.23
CA THR A 49 3.37 -8.06 13.02
C THR A 49 2.35 -9.15 13.33
N LYS A 50 2.50 -9.84 14.48
CA LYS A 50 1.53 -10.83 14.97
C LYS A 50 0.21 -10.18 15.39
N GLY A 51 0.28 -9.03 16.08
CA GLY A 51 -0.91 -8.25 16.45
C GLY A 51 -1.67 -7.76 15.21
N ALA A 52 -0.95 -7.21 14.23
CA ALA A 52 -1.51 -6.79 12.95
C ALA A 52 -2.24 -7.94 12.22
N LEU A 53 -1.66 -9.15 12.21
CA LEU A 53 -2.31 -10.33 11.63
C LEU A 53 -3.60 -10.71 12.37
N GLY A 54 -3.59 -10.65 13.71
CA GLY A 54 -4.78 -10.90 14.52
C GLY A 54 -5.92 -9.93 14.20
N HIS A 55 -5.63 -8.63 14.15
CA HIS A 55 -6.64 -7.63 13.79
C HIS A 55 -7.18 -7.82 12.37
N LEU A 56 -6.34 -8.21 11.41
CA LEU A 56 -6.80 -8.53 10.06
C LEU A 56 -7.70 -9.78 10.04
N ASP A 57 -7.40 -10.80 10.84
CA ASP A 57 -8.24 -12.00 10.98
C ASP A 57 -9.61 -11.66 11.59
N ASP A 58 -9.63 -10.79 12.60
CA ASP A 58 -10.86 -10.30 13.24
C ASP A 58 -11.71 -9.49 12.25
N LEU A 59 -11.09 -8.55 11.51
CA LEU A 59 -11.77 -7.76 10.48
C LEU A 59 -12.34 -8.65 9.38
N ILE A 60 -11.54 -9.56 8.80
CA ILE A 60 -12.01 -10.48 7.76
C ILE A 60 -13.20 -11.30 8.27
N SER A 61 -13.14 -11.76 9.52
CA SER A 61 -14.24 -12.51 10.14
C SER A 61 -15.48 -11.63 10.28
N PHE A 62 -15.33 -10.41 10.81
CA PHE A 62 -16.41 -9.43 10.92
C PHE A 62 -17.09 -9.18 9.57
N PHE A 63 -16.30 -8.87 8.54
CA PHE A 63 -16.82 -8.61 7.19
C PHE A 63 -17.47 -9.86 6.57
N LYS A 64 -16.99 -11.07 6.89
CA LYS A 64 -17.59 -12.30 6.38
C LYS A 64 -18.99 -12.58 6.96
N TYR A 65 -19.23 -12.19 8.21
CA TYR A 65 -20.48 -12.46 8.92
C TYR A 65 -21.45 -11.27 8.94
N SER A 66 -20.99 -10.07 8.60
CA SER A 66 -21.85 -8.90 8.39
C SER A 66 -22.60 -9.07 7.05
N SER A 67 -23.88 -9.40 7.12
CA SER A 67 -24.64 -9.99 6.00
C SER A 67 -25.13 -9.01 4.94
N ASP A 68 -25.01 -7.68 5.10
CA ASP A 68 -25.90 -6.80 4.32
C ASP A 68 -25.26 -5.91 3.25
N VAL A 69 -24.02 -5.43 3.35
CA VAL A 69 -23.46 -4.53 2.30
C VAL A 69 -21.94 -4.52 2.35
N ILE A 70 -21.27 -5.63 2.03
CA ILE A 70 -19.80 -5.61 1.94
C ILE A 70 -19.40 -5.91 0.53
N ASP A 71 -18.72 -4.93 -0.06
CA ASP A 71 -18.13 -5.07 -1.38
C ASP A 71 -17.12 -6.22 -1.33
N SER A 72 -17.36 -7.23 -2.17
CA SER A 72 -16.44 -8.35 -2.37
C SER A 72 -15.00 -7.92 -2.63
N ASN A 73 -14.82 -6.71 -3.17
CA ASN A 73 -13.52 -6.10 -3.41
C ASN A 73 -12.79 -5.73 -2.11
N GLU A 74 -13.48 -5.18 -1.11
CA GLU A 74 -12.90 -4.81 0.19
C GLU A 74 -12.41 -6.04 0.94
N LEU A 75 -13.22 -7.10 0.97
CA LEU A 75 -12.82 -8.39 1.56
C LEU A 75 -11.57 -8.96 0.86
N ASN A 76 -11.52 -8.88 -0.47
CA ASN A 76 -10.37 -9.32 -1.26
C ASN A 76 -9.11 -8.47 -0.96
N MET A 77 -9.27 -7.15 -0.79
CA MET A 77 -8.17 -6.27 -0.40
C MET A 77 -7.62 -6.65 0.97
N LEU A 78 -8.48 -6.89 1.97
CA LEU A 78 -8.07 -7.33 3.31
C LEU A 78 -7.32 -8.68 3.26
N GLN A 79 -7.82 -9.64 2.49
CA GLN A 79 -7.14 -10.93 2.32
C GLN A 79 -5.76 -10.79 1.66
N LYS A 80 -5.63 -9.93 0.63
CA LYS A 80 -4.34 -9.63 0.00
C LYS A 80 -3.38 -8.96 0.97
N LEU A 81 -3.87 -8.01 1.77
CA LEU A 81 -3.07 -7.34 2.80
C LEU A 81 -2.57 -8.34 3.84
N ARG A 82 -3.46 -9.19 4.37
CA ARG A 82 -3.09 -10.27 5.29
C ARG A 82 -2.01 -11.17 4.72
N HIS A 83 -2.13 -11.58 3.45
CA HIS A 83 -1.12 -12.41 2.80
C HIS A 83 0.25 -11.71 2.72
N ARG A 84 0.26 -10.41 2.38
CA ARG A 84 1.51 -9.62 2.33
C ARG A 84 2.17 -9.51 3.70
N VAL A 85 1.40 -9.22 4.74
CA VAL A 85 1.90 -9.12 6.12
C VAL A 85 2.48 -10.47 6.58
N LEU A 86 1.78 -11.57 6.32
CA LEU A 86 2.25 -12.91 6.66
C LEU A 86 3.55 -13.27 5.93
N LYS A 87 3.61 -13.00 4.62
CA LYS A 87 4.82 -13.24 3.82
C LYS A 87 6.01 -12.44 4.35
N SER A 88 5.79 -11.17 4.69
CA SER A 88 6.82 -10.32 5.29
C SER A 88 7.30 -10.88 6.63
N HIS A 89 6.39 -11.31 7.50
CA HIS A 89 6.73 -11.91 8.79
C HIS A 89 7.62 -13.15 8.65
N ILE A 90 7.24 -14.07 7.74
CA ILE A 90 8.00 -15.29 7.47
C ILE A 90 9.38 -14.97 6.92
N ASN A 91 9.47 -14.04 5.97
CA ASN A 91 10.74 -13.64 5.37
C ASN A 91 11.66 -12.99 6.40
N ASN A 92 11.14 -12.11 7.24
CA ASN A 92 11.90 -11.48 8.32
C ASN A 92 12.43 -12.53 9.31
N SER A 93 11.58 -13.48 9.72
CA SER A 93 12.02 -14.59 10.60
C SER A 93 13.15 -15.43 9.99
N LYS A 94 13.10 -15.69 8.67
CA LYS A 94 14.19 -16.37 7.96
C LYS A 94 15.47 -15.54 7.94
N GLN A 95 15.35 -14.23 7.69
CA GLN A 95 16.49 -13.33 7.68
C GLN A 95 17.17 -13.28 9.05
N ILE A 96 16.40 -13.11 10.13
CA ILE A 96 16.92 -13.15 11.51
C ILE A 96 17.67 -14.46 11.77
N THR A 97 17.14 -15.58 11.30
CA THR A 97 17.79 -16.90 11.49
C THR A 97 19.13 -16.98 10.77
N LEU A 98 19.20 -16.46 9.54
CA LEU A 98 20.43 -16.40 8.76
C LEU A 98 21.46 -15.43 9.38
N ASP A 99 21.01 -14.25 9.81
CA ASP A 99 21.87 -13.25 10.44
C ASP A 99 22.51 -13.81 11.72
N ASN A 100 21.71 -14.51 12.54
CA ASN A 100 22.20 -15.18 13.73
C ASN A 100 23.24 -16.26 13.41
N PHE A 101 23.05 -17.03 12.33
CA PHE A 101 24.02 -18.04 11.92
C PHE A 101 25.36 -17.42 11.49
N VAL A 102 25.32 -16.33 10.72
CA VAL A 102 26.53 -15.62 10.27
C VAL A 102 27.28 -14.99 11.45
N GLN A 103 26.57 -14.44 12.43
CA GLN A 103 27.19 -13.84 13.63
C GLN A 103 27.86 -14.87 14.56
N THR A 104 27.49 -16.15 14.45
CA THR A 104 28.11 -17.23 15.22
C THR A 104 29.38 -17.84 14.60
N LEU A 105 29.77 -17.40 13.40
CA LEU A 105 31.00 -17.79 12.69
C LEU A 105 32.13 -16.77 12.93
#